data_AF-A0A9P1BK18-F1
#
_entry.id   AF-A0A9P1BK18-F1
#
_cell.length_a   1.000
_cell.length_b   1.000
_cell.length_c   1.000
_cell.angle_alpha   90.00
_cell.angle_beta   90.00
_cell.angle_gamma   90.00
#
_symmetry.space_group_name_H-M   'P 1'
#
loop_
_entity.id
_entity.type
_entity.pdbx_description
1 polymer ?
#
loop_
_entity_poly.entity_id
_entity_poly.type
_entity_poly.pdbx_seq_one_letter_code
_entity_poly.pdbx_strand_id
1 'polypeptide(L)'
;MGSAAGRIYRSRSQMDLNERAVEEVPVRSWYLQRAKEDPKLIGQAAEMRKLYVEQLRTVIPSPLPRAETSGDDHQMLRIIQWNLNCLCGVDGQSAQTATEILKIVERSTADILLFQEAPTGPAQTWWWEPWRSTFPVREMRRLETSLKRMGYTTQLRTECFSQTLLCTNLHVREFQHVQLDLQHAYRFRMEEERAAVRAVLHFGAKDDTSDDNVISVYATHFHHQNFTLGAESKQGVRQAEAKVLLQHVAEASVGPVLVATDFNQARRQDYDPEEWAVIAKGVFSVGEPEDDGVAELFEEAGFRCAYDMAKKRNWPVSKAPPFTHWTGTTVDYPYVRSSAKRRVGVDGVYIVNSSVSDHLPIVTDITFTPITQL
;
A
#
# COMPACT_ATOMS: atom_id res chain seq x y z
N MET A 1 -32.36 -30.89 -41.28
CA MET A 1 -31.33 -31.47 -40.39
C MET A 1 -31.08 -30.45 -39.30
N GLY A 2 -31.59 -30.72 -38.09
CA GLY A 2 -31.75 -29.74 -37.01
C GLY A 2 -30.50 -29.57 -36.15
N SER A 3 -30.16 -28.32 -35.85
CA SER A 3 -29.12 -27.90 -34.92
C SER A 3 -29.74 -27.74 -33.53
N ALA A 4 -29.25 -28.52 -32.56
CA ALA A 4 -29.71 -28.51 -31.17
C ALA A 4 -28.92 -27.45 -30.38
N ALA A 5 -29.60 -26.37 -29.99
CA ALA A 5 -29.09 -25.38 -29.05
C ALA A 5 -29.19 -25.94 -27.61
N GLY A 6 -28.05 -26.21 -27.00
CA GLY A 6 -27.97 -26.61 -25.59
C GLY A 6 -28.19 -25.42 -24.66
N ARG A 7 -29.34 -25.37 -23.98
CA ARG A 7 -29.56 -24.49 -22.83
C ARG A 7 -28.80 -25.04 -21.62
N ILE A 8 -27.77 -24.32 -21.19
CA ILE A 8 -27.13 -24.55 -19.89
C ILE A 8 -28.08 -24.03 -18.80
N TYR A 9 -28.77 -24.96 -18.12
CA TYR A 9 -29.49 -24.66 -16.89
C TYR A 9 -28.46 -24.43 -15.77
N ARG A 10 -28.21 -23.17 -15.40
CA ARG A 10 -27.56 -22.86 -14.11
C ARG A 10 -28.59 -23.06 -13.00
N SER A 11 -28.32 -23.99 -12.09
CA SER A 11 -29.18 -24.31 -10.95
C SER A 11 -29.26 -23.13 -9.99
N ARG A 12 -30.48 -22.77 -9.56
CA ARG A 12 -30.78 -21.73 -8.57
C ARG A 12 -30.19 -21.98 -7.16
N SER A 13 -29.49 -23.08 -6.92
CA SER A 13 -28.89 -23.43 -5.62
C SER A 13 -27.53 -22.77 -5.34
N GLN A 14 -27.05 -21.87 -6.20
CA GLN A 14 -25.76 -21.19 -6.04
C GLN A 14 -25.88 -19.74 -5.53
N MET A 15 -27.11 -19.23 -5.36
CA MET A 15 -27.35 -17.89 -4.81
C MET A 15 -27.46 -17.85 -3.27
N ASP A 16 -27.80 -18.95 -2.61
CA ASP A 16 -27.99 -18.98 -1.14
C ASP A 16 -26.72 -19.31 -0.32
N LEU A 17 -25.57 -19.50 -0.97
CA LEU A 17 -24.28 -19.72 -0.26
C LEU A 17 -23.41 -18.47 -0.14
N ASN A 18 -23.83 -17.34 -0.74
CA ASN A 18 -23.07 -16.08 -0.70
C ASN A 18 -23.42 -15.16 0.48
N GLU A 19 -24.37 -15.55 1.34
CA GLU A 19 -24.66 -14.84 2.60
C GLU A 19 -24.07 -15.54 3.83
N ARG A 20 -23.08 -16.43 3.65
CA ARG A 20 -22.21 -16.79 4.78
C ARG A 20 -21.46 -15.53 5.15
N ALA A 21 -21.77 -15.01 6.35
CA ALA A 21 -21.17 -13.84 6.95
C ALA A 21 -19.69 -13.75 6.56
N VAL A 22 -19.35 -12.74 5.77
CA VAL A 22 -17.97 -12.35 5.55
C VAL A 22 -17.47 -11.98 6.95
N GLU A 23 -16.73 -12.88 7.58
CA GLU A 23 -16.23 -12.68 8.94
C GLU A 23 -15.41 -11.38 8.97
N GLU A 24 -15.78 -10.49 9.89
CA GLU A 24 -15.28 -9.13 9.90
C GLU A 24 -13.78 -9.12 10.22
N VAL A 25 -13.00 -8.39 9.42
CA VAL A 25 -11.63 -8.03 9.82
C VAL A 25 -11.72 -7.29 11.15
N PRO A 26 -10.91 -7.64 12.16
CA PRO A 26 -10.83 -6.88 13.39
C PRO A 26 -10.53 -5.42 13.07
N VAL A 27 -11.55 -4.58 13.19
CA VAL A 27 -11.51 -3.23 12.64
C VAL A 27 -10.57 -2.35 13.43
N ARG A 28 -10.41 -2.63 14.73
CA ARG A 28 -9.63 -1.82 15.66
C ARG A 28 -8.50 -2.61 16.28
N SER A 29 -7.35 -1.96 16.46
CA SER A 29 -6.17 -2.57 17.07
C SER A 29 -6.42 -2.95 18.53
N TRP A 30 -6.14 -4.20 18.89
CA TRP A 30 -6.18 -4.66 20.28
C TRP A 30 -5.19 -3.91 21.16
N TYR A 31 -4.05 -3.49 20.60
CA TYR A 31 -3.09 -2.66 21.31
C TYR A 31 -3.69 -1.31 21.68
N LEU A 32 -4.28 -0.58 20.72
CA LEU A 32 -4.86 0.73 21.01
C LEU A 32 -5.96 0.62 22.07
N GLN A 33 -6.82 -0.39 21.97
CA GLN A 33 -7.88 -0.63 22.96
C GLN A 33 -7.32 -0.92 24.36
N ARG A 34 -6.32 -1.81 24.48
CA ARG A 34 -5.68 -2.08 25.79
C ARG A 34 -4.90 -0.89 26.33
N ALA A 35 -4.27 -0.09 25.47
CA ALA A 35 -3.49 1.08 25.88
C ALA A 35 -4.37 2.26 26.35
N LYS A 36 -5.65 2.32 25.92
CA LYS A 36 -6.65 3.21 26.51
C LYS A 36 -6.88 2.89 27.99
N GLU A 37 -6.97 1.60 28.31
CA GLU A 37 -7.25 1.10 29.66
C GLU A 37 -6.00 1.09 30.55
N ASP A 38 -4.84 0.76 29.97
CA ASP A 38 -3.53 0.79 30.64
C ASP A 38 -2.52 1.64 29.87
N PRO A 39 -2.42 2.95 30.20
CA PRO A 39 -1.48 3.86 29.56
C PRO A 39 0.01 3.51 29.73
N LYS A 40 0.38 2.52 30.55
CA LYS A 40 1.76 2.03 30.68
C LYS A 40 2.20 1.21 29.47
N LEU A 41 1.25 0.70 28.68
CA LEU A 41 1.52 -0.03 27.44
C LEU A 41 1.98 0.88 26.30
N ILE A 42 1.76 2.19 26.40
CA ILE A 42 2.11 3.15 25.36
C ILE A 42 3.63 3.17 25.18
N GLY A 43 4.09 2.93 23.96
CA GLY A 43 5.52 2.84 23.61
C GLY A 43 6.16 1.46 23.89
N GLN A 44 5.44 0.49 24.44
CA GLN A 44 5.97 -0.85 24.72
C GLN A 44 5.97 -1.74 23.48
N ALA A 45 7.00 -1.60 22.63
CA ALA A 45 7.08 -2.28 21.33
C ALA A 45 6.86 -3.81 21.39
N ALA A 46 7.38 -4.48 22.42
CA ALA A 46 7.21 -5.93 22.60
C ALA A 46 5.74 -6.32 22.79
N GLU A 47 4.98 -5.57 23.60
CA GLU A 47 3.56 -5.86 23.82
C GLU A 47 2.74 -5.50 22.58
N MET A 48 3.02 -4.38 21.91
CA MET A 48 2.33 -4.02 20.65
C MET A 48 2.41 -5.15 19.62
N ARG A 49 3.61 -5.67 19.36
CA ARG A 49 3.86 -6.76 18.40
C ARG A 49 3.15 -8.04 18.81
N LYS A 50 3.18 -8.38 20.10
CA LYS A 50 2.46 -9.54 20.65
C LYS A 50 0.96 -9.42 20.39
N LEU A 51 0.36 -8.29 20.71
CA LEU A 51 -1.08 -8.05 20.51
C LEU A 51 -1.45 -8.05 19.03
N TYR A 52 -0.61 -7.48 18.17
CA TYR A 52 -0.79 -7.53 16.73
C TYR A 52 -0.81 -8.98 16.21
N VAL A 53 0.17 -9.80 16.58
CA VAL A 53 0.23 -11.22 16.16
C VAL A 53 -0.94 -12.01 16.72
N GLU A 54 -1.30 -11.82 17.99
CA GLU A 54 -2.48 -12.45 18.61
C GLU A 54 -3.75 -12.10 17.85
N GLN A 55 -3.95 -10.81 17.54
CA GLN A 55 -5.10 -10.32 16.79
C GLN A 55 -5.18 -10.94 15.39
N LEU A 56 -4.08 -10.97 14.63
CA LEU A 56 -4.05 -11.55 13.28
C LEU A 56 -4.36 -13.05 13.28
N ARG A 57 -3.96 -13.79 14.32
CA ARG A 57 -4.25 -15.22 14.46
C ARG A 57 -5.73 -15.52 14.66
N THR A 58 -6.52 -14.55 15.13
CA THR A 58 -7.97 -14.72 15.27
C THR A 58 -8.74 -14.58 13.96
N VAL A 59 -8.10 -14.09 12.91
CA VAL A 59 -8.77 -13.82 11.64
C VAL A 59 -8.54 -14.97 10.68
N ILE A 60 -9.64 -15.56 10.20
CA ILE A 60 -9.59 -16.55 9.14
C ILE A 60 -9.42 -15.81 7.81
N PRO A 61 -8.39 -16.13 6.99
CA PRO A 61 -8.25 -15.50 5.69
C PRO A 61 -9.45 -15.80 4.79
N SER A 62 -10.28 -14.78 4.53
CA SER A 62 -11.34 -14.86 3.52
C SER A 62 -10.76 -14.65 2.12
N PRO A 63 -11.29 -15.31 1.07
CA PRO A 63 -11.03 -14.92 -0.31
C PRO A 63 -11.33 -13.43 -0.50
N LEU A 64 -10.47 -12.74 -1.24
CA LEU A 64 -10.70 -11.35 -1.59
C LEU A 64 -11.75 -11.31 -2.71
N PRO A 65 -12.90 -10.65 -2.51
CA PRO A 65 -13.90 -10.55 -3.57
C PRO A 65 -13.25 -9.81 -4.74
N ARG A 66 -13.32 -10.39 -5.94
CA ARG A 66 -13.03 -9.66 -7.18
C ARG A 66 -14.36 -9.19 -7.73
N ALA A 67 -14.49 -7.91 -8.03
CA ALA A 67 -15.64 -7.44 -8.77
C ALA A 67 -15.68 -8.22 -10.09
N GLU A 68 -16.81 -8.89 -10.36
CA GLU A 68 -17.06 -9.39 -11.70
C GLU A 68 -17.05 -8.16 -12.61
N THR A 69 -16.19 -8.17 -13.64
CA THR A 69 -16.18 -7.14 -14.67
C THR A 69 -17.48 -7.27 -15.46
N SER A 70 -18.54 -6.65 -14.96
CA SER A 70 -19.86 -6.66 -15.61
C SER A 70 -19.86 -5.63 -16.75
N GLY A 71 -19.66 -6.10 -17.98
CA GLY A 71 -19.80 -5.28 -19.20
C GLY A 71 -18.48 -4.69 -19.70
N ASP A 72 -18.37 -4.59 -21.02
CA ASP A 72 -17.16 -4.22 -21.78
C ASP A 72 -16.66 -2.77 -21.54
N ASP A 73 -17.36 -1.95 -20.74
CA ASP A 73 -17.12 -0.50 -20.65
C ASP A 73 -16.32 -0.02 -19.42
N HIS A 74 -16.07 -0.88 -18.43
CA HIS A 74 -15.32 -0.50 -17.23
C HIS A 74 -14.03 -1.30 -17.09
N GLN A 75 -12.92 -0.66 -17.45
CA GLN A 75 -11.59 -1.16 -17.12
C GLN A 75 -11.33 -0.93 -15.62
N MET A 76 -11.13 -2.04 -14.91
CA MET A 76 -10.75 -2.08 -13.51
C MET A 76 -9.31 -2.56 -13.40
N LEU A 77 -8.51 -1.90 -12.56
CA LEU A 77 -7.20 -2.39 -12.17
C LEU A 77 -7.21 -2.76 -10.70
N ARG A 78 -6.62 -3.91 -10.38
CA ARG A 78 -6.35 -4.34 -9.01
C ARG A 78 -4.89 -4.14 -8.67
N ILE A 79 -4.64 -3.46 -7.55
CA ILE A 79 -3.30 -3.12 -7.07
C ILE A 79 -3.09 -3.74 -5.69
N ILE A 80 -1.93 -4.35 -5.46
CA ILE A 80 -1.41 -4.58 -4.10
C ILE A 80 -0.40 -3.49 -3.78
N GLN A 81 -0.54 -2.88 -2.61
CA GLN A 81 0.53 -2.13 -1.93
C GLN A 81 0.95 -2.91 -0.69
N TRP A 82 2.26 -3.05 -0.45
CA TRP A 82 2.76 -3.73 0.75
C TRP A 82 4.22 -3.39 1.09
N ASN A 83 4.45 -2.83 2.27
CA ASN A 83 5.79 -2.78 2.87
C ASN A 83 6.20 -4.19 3.33
N LEU A 84 7.27 -4.72 2.72
CA LEU A 84 7.76 -6.07 2.98
C LEU A 84 8.65 -6.17 4.22
N ASN A 85 8.97 -5.04 4.88
CA ASN A 85 9.89 -4.96 6.01
C ASN A 85 11.23 -5.63 5.71
N CYS A 86 11.72 -5.44 4.49
CA CYS A 86 12.88 -6.14 3.98
C CYS A 86 12.84 -7.66 4.16
N LEU A 87 11.66 -8.29 4.02
CA LEU A 87 11.41 -9.72 4.28
C LEU A 87 11.76 -10.14 5.72
N CYS A 88 11.55 -9.25 6.67
CA CYS A 88 11.51 -9.53 8.10
C CYS A 88 10.07 -9.64 8.58
N GLY A 89 9.84 -10.53 9.54
CA GLY A 89 8.55 -10.68 10.19
C GLY A 89 8.25 -9.53 11.15
N VAL A 90 7.15 -9.66 11.86
CA VAL A 90 6.62 -8.64 12.81
C VAL A 90 7.63 -8.18 13.87
N ASP A 91 8.54 -9.04 14.27
CA ASP A 91 9.59 -8.74 15.24
C ASP A 91 10.77 -7.95 14.66
N GLY A 92 10.80 -7.74 13.35
CA GLY A 92 11.94 -7.20 12.60
C GLY A 92 13.15 -8.15 12.63
N GLN A 93 12.96 -9.44 12.93
CA GLN A 93 14.03 -10.43 13.08
C GLN A 93 13.74 -11.76 12.40
N SER A 94 12.50 -12.23 12.40
CA SER A 94 12.13 -13.52 11.83
C SER A 94 12.18 -13.44 10.32
N ALA A 95 13.07 -14.20 9.69
CA ALA A 95 13.26 -14.19 8.25
C ALA A 95 12.02 -14.73 7.50
N GLN A 96 11.59 -14.04 6.45
CA GLN A 96 10.41 -14.40 5.66
C GLN A 96 10.80 -14.91 4.28
N THR A 97 10.08 -15.92 3.81
CA THR A 97 10.39 -16.55 2.54
C THR A 97 9.61 -15.96 1.37
N ALA A 98 10.17 -16.04 0.16
CA ALA A 98 9.44 -15.66 -1.05
C ALA A 98 8.09 -16.40 -1.18
N THR A 99 8.04 -17.67 -0.76
CA THR A 99 6.85 -18.52 -0.80
C THR A 99 5.69 -17.96 0.02
N GLU A 100 5.97 -17.34 1.17
CA GLU A 100 4.92 -16.77 2.03
C GLU A 100 4.29 -15.53 1.40
N ILE A 101 5.12 -14.68 0.78
CA ILE A 101 4.67 -13.52 0.00
C ILE A 101 3.82 -13.98 -1.20
N LEU A 102 4.31 -14.98 -1.95
CA LEU A 102 3.64 -15.49 -3.15
C LEU A 102 2.23 -16.03 -2.85
N LYS A 103 2.04 -16.72 -1.72
CA LYS A 103 0.70 -17.20 -1.31
C LYS A 103 -0.33 -16.07 -1.20
N ILE A 104 0.09 -14.87 -0.81
CA ILE A 104 -0.78 -13.69 -0.70
C ILE A 104 -1.00 -13.08 -2.09
N VAL A 105 0.07 -12.91 -2.86
CA VAL A 105 0.02 -12.35 -4.22
C VAL A 105 -0.85 -13.21 -5.16
N GLU A 106 -0.72 -14.53 -5.10
CA GLU A 106 -1.51 -15.47 -5.92
C GLU A 106 -3.02 -15.33 -5.67
N ARG A 107 -3.42 -15.06 -4.43
CA ARG A 107 -4.83 -14.94 -4.03
C ARG A 107 -5.46 -13.61 -4.43
N SER A 108 -4.66 -12.55 -4.58
CA SER A 108 -5.20 -11.24 -4.93
C SER A 108 -5.59 -11.15 -6.39
N THR A 109 -4.88 -11.86 -7.27
CA THR A 109 -4.98 -11.72 -8.74
C THR A 109 -4.77 -10.28 -9.22
N ALA A 110 -3.86 -9.55 -8.56
CA ALA A 110 -3.56 -8.15 -8.88
C ALA A 110 -2.90 -7.98 -10.25
N ASP A 111 -3.12 -6.80 -10.85
CA ASP A 111 -2.51 -6.40 -12.12
C ASP A 111 -1.20 -5.63 -11.86
N ILE A 112 -1.09 -4.98 -10.69
CA ILE A 112 0.06 -4.19 -10.26
C ILE A 112 0.42 -4.56 -8.82
N LEU A 113 1.70 -4.81 -8.55
CA LEU A 113 2.25 -5.04 -7.22
C LEU A 113 3.23 -3.93 -6.89
N LEU A 114 3.07 -3.29 -5.72
CA LEU A 114 3.88 -2.19 -5.24
C LEU A 114 4.45 -2.59 -3.89
N PHE A 115 5.74 -2.95 -3.87
CA PHE A 115 6.44 -3.41 -2.68
C PHE A 115 7.41 -2.35 -2.17
N GLN A 116 7.24 -1.89 -0.94
CA GLN A 116 8.21 -1.07 -0.21
C GLN A 116 9.19 -1.97 0.53
N GLU A 117 10.37 -1.42 0.84
CA GLU A 117 11.45 -2.14 1.54
C GLU A 117 11.82 -3.47 0.86
N ALA A 118 12.09 -3.42 -0.44
CA ALA A 118 12.38 -4.60 -1.26
C ALA A 118 13.89 -4.73 -1.57
N PRO A 119 14.71 -5.34 -0.70
CA PRO A 119 16.18 -5.25 -0.77
C PRO A 119 16.77 -5.95 -2.01
N THR A 120 17.79 -5.34 -2.64
CA THR A 120 18.52 -5.94 -3.79
C THR A 120 20.01 -6.17 -3.57
N GLY A 121 20.62 -5.43 -2.64
CA GLY A 121 22.02 -5.55 -2.24
C GLY A 121 22.19 -6.18 -0.86
N PRO A 122 23.41 -6.62 -0.50
CA PRO A 122 23.66 -7.20 0.82
C PRO A 122 23.09 -6.29 1.90
N ALA A 123 22.43 -6.88 2.90
CA ALA A 123 21.76 -6.07 3.91
C ALA A 123 22.77 -5.13 4.56
N GLN A 124 22.33 -3.90 4.68
CA GLN A 124 23.19 -2.79 4.99
C GLN A 124 23.72 -2.92 6.43
N THR A 125 24.81 -2.24 6.74
CA THR A 125 25.65 -2.44 7.94
C THR A 125 24.93 -2.38 9.29
N TRP A 126 23.69 -1.89 9.34
CA TRP A 126 22.87 -1.82 10.55
C TRP A 126 22.05 -3.07 10.84
N TRP A 127 21.99 -4.03 9.93
CA TRP A 127 21.43 -5.34 10.24
C TRP A 127 22.48 -6.08 11.06
N TRP A 128 22.46 -5.87 12.38
CA TRP A 128 23.49 -6.31 13.32
C TRP A 128 23.73 -7.84 13.38
N GLU A 129 22.97 -8.64 12.63
CA GLU A 129 23.11 -10.09 12.57
C GLU A 129 23.65 -10.55 11.20
N PRO A 130 24.72 -11.38 11.15
CA PRO A 130 25.34 -11.80 9.89
C PRO A 130 24.39 -12.45 8.88
N TRP A 131 23.37 -13.19 9.31
CA TRP A 131 22.42 -13.86 8.40
C TRP A 131 21.56 -12.87 7.61
N ARG A 132 21.31 -11.70 8.20
CA ARG A 132 20.53 -10.62 7.59
C ARG A 132 21.20 -10.07 6.34
N SER A 133 22.52 -10.11 6.25
CA SER A 133 23.27 -9.60 5.10
C SER A 133 22.93 -10.25 3.76
N THR A 134 22.45 -11.51 3.72
CA THR A 134 22.28 -12.23 2.44
C THR A 134 20.94 -12.94 2.29
N PHE A 135 20.28 -13.33 3.38
CA PHE A 135 19.03 -14.07 3.30
C PHE A 135 17.90 -13.27 2.62
N PRO A 136 17.57 -12.03 3.07
CA PRO A 136 16.51 -11.23 2.45
C PRO A 136 16.74 -11.00 0.96
N VAL A 137 17.97 -10.71 0.56
CA VAL A 137 18.35 -10.49 -0.83
C VAL A 137 18.12 -11.73 -1.68
N ARG A 138 18.49 -12.90 -1.15
CA ARG A 138 18.29 -14.18 -1.84
C ARG A 138 16.81 -14.49 -1.99
N GLU A 139 16.02 -14.28 -0.94
CA GLU A 139 14.57 -14.48 -1.00
C GLU A 139 13.88 -13.46 -1.92
N MET A 140 14.31 -12.19 -1.93
CA MET A 140 13.79 -11.18 -2.86
C MET A 140 14.05 -11.58 -4.32
N ARG A 141 15.24 -12.09 -4.64
CA ARG A 141 15.53 -12.64 -6.00
C ARG A 141 14.64 -13.84 -6.36
N ARG A 142 14.36 -14.72 -5.39
CA ARG A 142 13.43 -15.85 -5.58
C ARG A 142 12.00 -15.37 -5.80
N LEU A 143 11.57 -14.34 -5.07
CA LEU A 143 10.28 -13.70 -5.21
C LEU A 143 10.15 -13.09 -6.61
N GLU A 144 11.07 -12.22 -7.03
CA GLU A 144 11.08 -11.62 -8.37
C GLU A 144 11.03 -12.65 -9.50
N THR A 145 11.83 -13.71 -9.38
CA THR A 145 11.85 -14.81 -10.38
C THR A 145 10.49 -15.51 -10.45
N SER A 146 9.84 -15.70 -9.31
CA SER A 146 8.53 -16.33 -9.23
C SER A 146 7.43 -15.40 -9.77
N LEU A 147 7.49 -14.11 -9.46
CA LEU A 147 6.57 -13.10 -10.01
C LEU A 147 6.64 -13.03 -11.53
N LYS A 148 7.86 -13.11 -12.12
CA LYS A 148 8.03 -13.24 -13.58
C LYS A 148 7.32 -14.47 -14.14
N ARG A 149 7.44 -15.63 -13.47
CA ARG A 149 6.73 -16.85 -13.87
C ARG A 149 5.20 -16.74 -13.73
N MET A 150 4.72 -15.92 -12.80
CA MET A 150 3.30 -15.61 -12.64
C MET A 150 2.78 -14.60 -13.67
N GLY A 151 3.64 -14.06 -14.53
CA GLY A 151 3.26 -13.13 -15.60
C GLY A 151 3.59 -11.66 -15.33
N TYR A 152 4.11 -11.31 -14.15
CA TYR A 152 4.61 -9.95 -13.87
C TYR A 152 5.99 -9.75 -14.53
N THR A 153 5.97 -9.61 -15.86
CA THR A 153 7.17 -9.58 -16.70
C THR A 153 7.98 -8.31 -16.56
N THR A 154 7.34 -7.19 -16.21
CA THR A 154 8.01 -5.92 -15.95
C THR A 154 8.20 -5.70 -14.45
N GLN A 155 9.44 -5.40 -14.06
CA GLN A 155 9.84 -5.11 -12.68
C GLN A 155 10.70 -3.85 -12.66
N LEU A 156 10.20 -2.80 -12.01
CA LEU A 156 10.80 -1.47 -11.97
C LEU A 156 11.15 -1.13 -10.53
N ARG A 157 12.32 -0.54 -10.29
CA ARG A 157 12.83 -0.32 -8.94
C ARG A 157 13.37 1.09 -8.78
N THR A 158 13.34 1.57 -7.54
CA THR A 158 14.13 2.75 -7.17
C THR A 158 15.60 2.40 -6.96
N GLU A 159 16.47 3.38 -7.22
CA GLU A 159 17.91 3.31 -7.05
C GLU A 159 18.31 4.08 -5.80
N CYS A 160 17.76 3.69 -4.66
CA CYS A 160 18.05 4.29 -3.35
C CYS A 160 18.26 3.22 -2.28
N PHE A 161 18.57 3.63 -1.05
CA PHE A 161 18.69 2.74 0.10
C PHE A 161 17.39 1.93 0.34
N SER A 162 16.26 2.62 0.53
CA SER A 162 14.97 2.00 0.86
C SER A 162 14.19 1.73 -0.42
N GLN A 163 14.54 0.64 -1.09
CA GLN A 163 14.04 0.38 -2.43
C GLN A 163 12.54 0.08 -2.46
N THR A 164 11.87 0.69 -3.43
CA THR A 164 10.50 0.35 -3.83
C THR A 164 10.54 -0.42 -5.15
N LEU A 165 9.75 -1.49 -5.24
CA LEU A 165 9.60 -2.35 -6.42
C LEU A 165 8.16 -2.29 -6.94
N LEU A 166 8.00 -1.94 -8.20
CA LEU A 166 6.76 -2.09 -8.96
C LEU A 166 6.86 -3.31 -9.87
N CYS A 167 5.92 -4.25 -9.77
CA CYS A 167 5.77 -5.36 -10.70
C CYS A 167 4.43 -5.29 -11.44
N THR A 168 4.41 -5.52 -12.74
CA THR A 168 3.17 -5.54 -13.53
C THR A 168 3.31 -6.40 -14.78
N ASN A 169 2.17 -6.87 -15.30
CA ASN A 169 2.04 -7.44 -16.64
C ASN A 169 1.52 -6.42 -17.68
N LEU A 170 1.15 -5.21 -17.24
CA LEU A 170 0.68 -4.13 -18.10
C LEU A 170 1.83 -3.58 -18.95
N HIS A 171 1.48 -2.97 -20.08
CA HIS A 171 2.46 -2.30 -20.92
C HIS A 171 2.94 -1.01 -20.25
N VAL A 172 4.24 -0.93 -19.98
CA VAL A 172 4.90 0.26 -19.42
C VAL A 172 5.31 1.17 -20.57
N ARG A 173 4.72 2.35 -20.64
CA ARG A 173 5.05 3.37 -21.64
C ARG A 173 6.24 4.23 -21.23
N GLU A 174 6.31 4.52 -19.94
CA GLU A 174 7.35 5.38 -19.37
C GLU A 174 7.69 4.90 -17.96
N PHE A 175 8.96 5.04 -17.59
CA PHE A 175 9.46 4.74 -16.25
C PHE A 175 10.44 5.84 -15.84
N GLN A 176 10.33 6.29 -14.60
CA GLN A 176 11.26 7.25 -14.02
C GLN A 176 11.55 6.90 -12.56
N HIS A 177 12.77 7.22 -12.16
CA HIS A 177 13.21 7.28 -10.78
C HIS A 177 13.12 8.72 -10.29
N VAL A 178 12.47 8.95 -9.14
CA VAL A 178 12.28 10.29 -8.58
C VAL A 178 12.90 10.34 -7.19
N GLN A 179 14.05 10.98 -7.06
CA GLN A 179 14.69 11.21 -5.76
C GLN A 179 13.87 12.20 -4.93
N LEU A 180 13.56 11.88 -3.67
CA LEU A 180 12.64 12.68 -2.83
C LEU A 180 13.36 13.54 -1.78
N ASP A 181 14.59 13.20 -1.46
CA ASP A 181 15.36 13.73 -0.33
C ASP A 181 16.51 14.68 -0.73
N LEU A 182 16.44 15.26 -1.93
CA LEU A 182 17.47 16.12 -2.53
C LEU A 182 17.90 17.31 -1.67
N GLN A 183 17.09 17.70 -0.67
CA GLN A 183 17.31 18.89 0.15
C GLN A 183 17.92 18.59 1.52
N HIS A 184 18.21 17.32 1.86
CA HIS A 184 18.69 16.96 3.19
C HIS A 184 20.19 17.18 3.30
N ALA A 185 20.61 18.27 3.96
CA ALA A 185 22.02 18.47 4.31
C ALA A 185 22.44 17.41 5.35
N TYR A 186 23.04 16.32 4.86
CA TYR A 186 23.61 15.17 5.59
C TYR A 186 24.10 15.49 7.01
N ARG A 187 23.28 15.19 8.02
CA ARG A 187 23.68 15.18 9.44
C ARG A 187 23.08 14.03 10.25
N PHE A 188 22.60 12.97 9.59
CA PHE A 188 22.06 11.80 10.27
C PHE A 188 23.04 10.65 10.35
N ARG A 189 22.81 9.76 11.34
CA ARG A 189 23.58 8.53 11.54
C ARG A 189 23.30 7.46 10.46
N MET A 190 22.27 7.65 9.64
CA MET A 190 21.81 6.67 8.65
C MET A 190 21.50 7.38 7.33
N GLU A 191 22.12 6.92 6.24
CA GLU A 191 21.83 7.36 4.87
C GLU A 191 20.54 6.68 4.42
N GLU A 192 19.43 7.32 4.72
CA GLU A 192 18.10 6.78 4.47
C GLU A 192 17.50 7.30 3.18
N GLU A 193 18.20 7.05 2.07
CA GLU A 193 17.80 7.61 0.79
C GLU A 193 16.39 7.17 0.37
N ARG A 194 15.54 8.15 0.06
CA ARG A 194 14.16 7.93 -0.35
C ARG A 194 13.92 8.37 -1.79
N ALA A 195 13.21 7.51 -2.50
CA ALA A 195 12.82 7.75 -3.88
C ALA A 195 11.45 7.15 -4.18
N ALA A 196 10.82 7.64 -5.24
CA ALA A 196 9.63 7.06 -5.83
C ALA A 196 9.95 6.37 -7.16
N VAL A 197 9.30 5.24 -7.40
CA VAL A 197 9.17 4.67 -8.74
C VAL A 197 7.93 5.28 -9.39
N ARG A 198 8.10 5.90 -10.55
CA ARG A 198 7.00 6.29 -11.44
C ARG A 198 6.94 5.35 -12.63
N ALA A 199 5.75 4.86 -12.94
CA ALA A 199 5.47 4.18 -14.21
C ALA A 199 4.19 4.72 -14.84
N VAL A 200 4.21 4.95 -16.15
CA VAL A 200 3.00 5.19 -16.94
C VAL A 200 2.56 3.86 -17.54
N LEU A 201 1.43 3.35 -17.07
CA LEU A 201 0.92 2.02 -17.42
C LEU A 201 -0.27 2.16 -18.35
N HIS A 202 -0.24 1.44 -19.46
CA HIS A 202 -1.38 1.31 -20.35
C HIS A 202 -2.28 0.16 -19.88
N PHE A 203 -3.56 0.47 -19.64
CA PHE A 203 -4.55 -0.48 -19.13
C PHE A 203 -5.65 -0.84 -20.14
N GLY A 204 -5.55 -0.30 -21.37
CA GLY A 204 -6.42 -0.65 -22.48
C GLY A 204 -6.07 -2.00 -23.14
N ALA A 205 -6.81 -2.34 -24.19
CA ALA A 205 -6.50 -3.50 -25.02
C ALA A 205 -5.07 -3.39 -25.61
N LYS A 206 -4.43 -4.53 -25.88
CA LYS A 206 -3.02 -4.55 -26.32
C LYS A 206 -2.75 -3.75 -27.61
N ASP A 207 -3.74 -3.67 -28.49
CA ASP A 207 -3.66 -2.98 -29.78
C ASP A 207 -4.17 -1.52 -29.69
N ASP A 208 -4.71 -1.12 -28.54
CA ASP A 208 -5.08 0.26 -28.28
C ASP A 208 -3.83 1.04 -27.91
N THR A 209 -3.52 2.05 -28.70
CA THR A 209 -2.39 2.96 -28.50
C THR A 209 -2.84 4.33 -28.02
N SER A 210 -4.11 4.47 -27.65
CA SER A 210 -4.66 5.73 -27.18
C SER A 210 -3.99 6.20 -25.90
N ASP A 211 -3.63 7.48 -25.88
CA ASP A 211 -3.19 8.18 -24.68
C ASP A 211 -4.30 8.30 -23.62
N ASP A 212 -5.53 7.90 -23.96
CA ASP A 212 -6.65 7.98 -23.03
C ASP A 212 -6.65 6.80 -22.04
N ASN A 213 -6.03 5.65 -22.34
CA ASN A 213 -6.05 4.45 -21.49
C ASN A 213 -4.75 4.25 -20.70
N VAL A 214 -4.22 5.34 -20.13
CA VAL A 214 -3.01 5.32 -19.29
C VAL A 214 -3.27 5.81 -17.87
N ILE A 215 -2.52 5.25 -16.92
CA ILE A 215 -2.44 5.72 -15.54
C ILE A 215 -0.98 5.97 -15.17
N SER A 216 -0.73 7.09 -14.48
CA SER A 216 0.55 7.33 -13.82
C SER A 216 0.51 6.70 -12.42
N VAL A 217 1.37 5.71 -12.18
CA VAL A 217 1.50 5.04 -10.88
C VAL A 217 2.80 5.47 -10.23
N TYR A 218 2.70 5.99 -9.02
CA TYR A 218 3.82 6.30 -8.15
C TYR A 218 3.78 5.37 -6.95
N ALA A 219 4.89 4.71 -6.65
CA ALA A 219 5.08 4.01 -5.39
C ALA A 219 6.34 4.50 -4.70
N THR A 220 6.24 4.69 -3.39
CA THR A 220 7.35 5.15 -2.56
C THR A 220 7.19 4.66 -1.13
N HIS A 221 8.14 5.05 -0.27
CA HIS A 221 8.19 4.84 1.16
C HIS A 221 8.81 6.09 1.76
N PHE A 222 8.03 6.91 2.47
CA PHE A 222 8.56 8.12 3.09
C PHE A 222 9.45 7.78 4.30
N HIS A 223 10.21 8.75 4.81
CA HIS A 223 11.04 8.54 6.01
C HIS A 223 10.22 8.02 7.20
N HIS A 224 10.74 7.04 7.93
CA HIS A 224 10.09 6.48 9.14
C HIS A 224 10.03 7.51 10.27
N GLN A 225 11.04 8.38 10.37
CA GLN A 225 11.11 9.47 11.33
C GLN A 225 10.95 10.83 10.65
N ASN A 226 10.12 11.71 11.23
CA ASN A 226 9.90 13.07 10.76
C ASN A 226 10.73 14.09 11.51
N PHE A 227 12.02 14.13 11.20
CA PHE A 227 12.90 15.19 11.66
C PHE A 227 12.67 16.51 10.89
N THR A 228 13.03 17.63 11.50
CA THR A 228 13.01 18.93 10.82
C THR A 228 14.25 19.12 9.94
N LEU A 229 14.09 19.78 8.79
CA LEU A 229 15.18 19.99 7.80
C LEU A 229 16.20 21.08 8.19
N GLY A 230 16.31 21.40 9.48
CA GLY A 230 17.21 22.42 10.01
C GLY A 230 16.66 23.06 11.27
N ALA A 231 17.52 23.74 12.02
CA ALA A 231 17.13 24.41 13.27
C ALA A 231 16.09 25.53 13.06
N GLU A 232 16.08 26.15 11.87
CA GLU A 232 15.19 27.26 11.52
C GLU A 232 13.96 26.82 10.71
N SER A 233 13.98 25.60 10.14
CA SER A 233 12.87 25.08 9.35
C SER A 233 11.84 24.40 10.24
N LYS A 234 10.58 24.80 10.12
CA LYS A 234 9.43 24.08 10.70
C LYS A 234 8.98 22.90 9.84
N GLN A 235 9.55 22.74 8.64
CA GLN A 235 9.17 21.68 7.73
C GLN A 235 9.84 20.36 8.14
N GLY A 236 9.00 19.35 8.35
CA GLY A 236 9.43 17.97 8.51
C GLY A 236 9.89 17.34 7.18
N VAL A 237 10.79 16.38 7.27
CA VAL A 237 11.33 15.62 6.13
C VAL A 237 10.24 14.99 5.28
N ARG A 238 9.25 14.30 5.87
CA ARG A 238 8.17 13.64 5.10
C ARG A 238 7.37 14.67 4.29
N GLN A 239 7.12 15.84 4.87
CA GLN A 239 6.44 16.94 4.18
C GLN A 239 7.26 17.46 2.99
N ALA A 240 8.59 17.52 3.11
CA ALA A 240 9.45 17.92 2.00
C ALA A 240 9.45 16.88 0.87
N GLU A 241 9.55 15.60 1.20
CA GLU A 241 9.46 14.50 0.24
C GLU A 241 8.13 14.51 -0.52
N ALA A 242 7.02 14.69 0.21
CA ALA A 242 5.70 14.81 -0.37
C ALA A 242 5.60 15.99 -1.35
N LYS A 243 6.19 17.15 -1.02
CA LYS A 243 6.21 18.30 -1.94
C LYS A 243 7.01 18.02 -3.21
N VAL A 244 8.17 17.37 -3.10
CA VAL A 244 8.98 16.97 -4.28
C VAL A 244 8.18 16.01 -5.16
N LEU A 245 7.53 15.00 -4.56
CA LEU A 245 6.70 14.05 -5.28
C LEU A 245 5.51 14.74 -5.97
N LEU A 246 4.78 15.61 -5.26
CA LEU A 246 3.62 16.33 -5.79
C LEU A 246 4.01 17.32 -6.90
N GLN A 247 5.16 17.98 -6.79
CA GLN A 247 5.72 18.80 -7.85
C GLN A 247 5.97 17.94 -9.10
N HIS A 248 6.67 16.82 -8.95
CA HIS A 248 6.95 15.93 -10.07
C HIS A 248 5.67 15.35 -10.69
N VAL A 249 4.67 15.03 -9.87
CA VAL A 249 3.33 14.63 -10.33
C VAL A 249 2.68 15.74 -11.17
N ALA A 250 2.76 17.00 -10.76
CA ALA A 250 2.19 18.12 -11.51
C ALA A 250 2.87 18.31 -12.88
N GLU A 251 4.19 18.07 -12.96
CA GLU A 251 4.99 18.28 -14.15
C GLU A 251 4.95 17.10 -15.14
N ALA A 252 4.94 15.86 -14.62
CA ALA A 252 5.18 14.66 -15.43
C ALA A 252 3.99 13.71 -15.54
N SER A 253 2.93 13.86 -14.74
CA SER A 253 1.82 12.88 -14.79
C SER A 253 1.01 12.99 -16.09
N VAL A 254 0.67 11.84 -16.64
CA VAL A 254 -0.24 11.69 -17.79
C VAL A 254 -1.43 10.86 -17.35
N GLY A 255 -2.63 11.33 -17.69
CA GLY A 255 -3.87 10.68 -17.29
C GLY A 255 -4.11 10.74 -15.78
N PRO A 256 -4.94 9.86 -15.25
CA PRO A 256 -5.14 9.75 -13.81
C PRO A 256 -3.88 9.31 -13.08
N VAL A 257 -3.85 9.56 -11.77
CA VAL A 257 -2.68 9.26 -10.93
C VAL A 257 -3.07 8.37 -9.76
N LEU A 258 -2.27 7.35 -9.49
CA LEU A 258 -2.25 6.58 -8.23
C LEU A 258 -0.92 6.84 -7.54
N VAL A 259 -0.98 7.23 -6.27
CA VAL A 259 0.18 7.25 -5.37
C VAL A 259 -0.09 6.23 -4.26
N ALA A 260 0.77 5.24 -4.13
CA ALA A 260 0.66 4.16 -3.16
C ALA A 260 1.93 4.12 -2.33
N THR A 261 1.83 4.52 -1.06
CA THR A 261 3.00 4.68 -0.20
C THR A 261 2.71 4.31 1.23
N ASP A 262 3.75 3.81 1.89
CA ASP A 262 3.86 3.85 3.33
C ASP A 262 4.21 5.29 3.71
N PHE A 263 3.25 5.99 4.30
CA PHE A 263 3.41 7.37 4.74
C PHE A 263 4.15 7.48 6.07
N ASN A 264 4.30 6.38 6.82
CA ASN A 264 4.82 6.37 8.19
C ASN A 264 4.11 7.33 9.18
N GLN A 265 2.91 7.83 8.83
CA GLN A 265 2.11 8.71 9.67
C GLN A 265 0.63 8.31 9.59
N ALA A 266 -0.03 8.25 10.75
CA ALA A 266 -1.46 8.00 10.83
C ALA A 266 -2.28 9.29 10.62
N ARG A 267 -3.44 9.22 9.95
CA ARG A 267 -4.36 10.37 9.86
C ARG A 267 -5.27 10.44 11.08
N ARG A 268 -5.40 11.62 11.69
CA ARG A 268 -6.26 11.84 12.87
C ARG A 268 -7.70 11.39 12.67
N GLN A 269 -8.27 11.63 11.50
CA GLN A 269 -9.66 11.33 11.18
C GLN A 269 -10.01 9.84 11.11
N ASP A 270 -9.00 8.96 11.05
CA ASP A 270 -9.21 7.51 10.97
C ASP A 270 -9.40 6.85 12.37
N TYR A 271 -9.39 7.65 13.43
CA TYR A 271 -9.43 7.17 14.82
C TYR A 271 -10.49 7.91 15.63
N ASP A 272 -11.05 7.24 16.63
CA ASP A 272 -11.82 7.94 17.65
C ASP A 272 -10.89 8.81 18.53
N PRO A 273 -11.41 9.82 19.26
CA PRO A 273 -10.57 10.71 20.05
C PRO A 273 -9.68 10.01 21.09
N GLU A 274 -10.12 8.89 21.65
CA GLU A 274 -9.37 8.15 22.67
C GLU A 274 -8.26 7.30 22.03
N GLU A 275 -8.52 6.66 20.90
CA GLU A 275 -7.51 5.95 20.09
C GLU A 275 -6.43 6.94 19.65
N TRP A 276 -6.85 8.11 19.16
CA TRP A 276 -5.93 9.17 18.77
C TRP A 276 -5.08 9.66 19.94
N ALA A 277 -5.64 9.79 21.15
CA ALA A 277 -4.87 10.19 22.32
C ALA A 277 -3.73 9.20 22.66
N VAL A 278 -3.97 7.89 22.47
CA VAL A 278 -2.94 6.85 22.61
C VAL A 278 -1.84 7.03 21.57
N ILE A 279 -2.21 7.21 20.29
CA ILE A 279 -1.28 7.41 19.18
C ILE A 279 -0.44 8.68 19.39
N ALA A 280 -1.10 9.81 19.65
CA ALA A 280 -0.49 11.11 19.90
C ALA A 280 0.55 11.04 21.03
N LYS A 281 0.21 10.39 22.15
CA LYS A 281 1.15 10.20 23.25
C LYS A 281 2.33 9.30 22.87
N GLY A 282 2.10 8.27 22.04
CA GLY A 282 3.13 7.40 21.50
C GLY A 282 4.13 8.15 20.62
N VAL A 283 3.65 8.89 19.61
CA VAL A 283 4.51 9.68 18.70
C VAL A 283 5.24 10.79 19.44
N PHE A 284 4.58 11.48 20.38
CA PHE A 284 5.22 12.48 21.22
C PHE A 284 6.38 11.91 22.06
N SER A 285 6.23 10.67 22.57
CA SER A 285 7.27 10.03 23.38
C SER A 285 8.57 9.74 22.63
N VAL A 286 8.52 9.67 21.29
CA VAL A 286 9.68 9.48 20.42
C VAL A 286 10.10 10.78 19.72
N GLY A 287 9.49 11.91 20.08
CA GLY A 287 9.83 13.23 19.53
C GLY A 287 9.26 13.50 18.12
N GLU A 288 8.28 12.72 17.69
CA GLU A 288 7.58 12.90 16.41
C GLU A 288 6.38 13.84 16.57
N PRO A 289 6.02 14.63 15.53
CA PRO A 289 4.80 15.42 15.55
C PRO A 289 3.54 14.55 15.46
N GLU A 290 2.43 15.02 16.04
CA GLU A 290 1.12 14.35 15.90
C GLU A 290 0.62 14.32 14.45
N ASP A 291 0.98 15.34 13.67
CA ASP A 291 0.62 15.49 12.26
C ASP A 291 1.80 16.15 11.52
N ASP A 292 2.18 15.58 10.38
CA ASP A 292 3.25 16.10 9.52
C ASP A 292 2.71 16.92 8.32
N GLY A 293 1.39 17.02 8.18
CA GLY A 293 0.68 17.75 7.13
C GLY A 293 0.77 17.08 5.76
N VAL A 294 1.30 15.86 5.64
CA VAL A 294 1.45 15.21 4.34
C VAL A 294 0.10 14.85 3.74
N ALA A 295 -0.84 14.34 4.53
CA ALA A 295 -2.18 14.00 4.04
C ALA A 295 -2.92 15.22 3.48
N GLU A 296 -2.84 16.36 4.19
CA GLU A 296 -3.42 17.63 3.76
C GLU A 296 -2.83 18.10 2.42
N LEU A 297 -1.50 18.03 2.25
CA LEU A 297 -0.85 18.39 0.98
C LEU A 297 -1.36 17.57 -0.21
N PHE A 298 -1.61 16.27 -0.02
CA PHE A 298 -2.18 15.43 -1.07
C PHE A 298 -3.62 15.84 -1.40
N GLU A 299 -4.45 16.10 -0.37
CA GLU A 299 -5.84 16.50 -0.54
C GLU A 299 -5.98 17.86 -1.24
N GLU A 300 -5.11 18.82 -0.88
CA GLU A 300 -4.97 20.13 -1.54
C GLU A 300 -4.51 20.00 -3.00
N ALA A 301 -3.64 19.03 -3.29
CA ALA A 301 -3.21 18.70 -4.65
C ALA A 301 -4.27 17.93 -5.47
N GLY A 302 -5.50 17.81 -4.95
CA GLY A 302 -6.65 17.19 -5.59
C GLY A 302 -6.69 15.68 -5.51
N PHE A 303 -5.81 15.05 -4.72
CA PHE A 303 -5.89 13.63 -4.44
C PHE A 303 -7.00 13.33 -3.43
N ARG A 304 -7.46 12.08 -3.44
CA ARG A 304 -8.39 11.53 -2.46
C ARG A 304 -7.89 10.16 -2.02
N CYS A 305 -7.96 9.88 -0.73
CA CYS A 305 -7.57 8.58 -0.21
C CYS A 305 -8.59 7.52 -0.65
N ALA A 306 -8.09 6.36 -1.08
CA ALA A 306 -8.92 5.27 -1.56
C ALA A 306 -9.84 4.71 -0.47
N TYR A 307 -9.42 4.73 0.81
CA TYR A 307 -10.28 4.32 1.94
C TYR A 307 -11.57 5.14 2.03
N ASP A 308 -11.47 6.43 1.73
CA ASP A 308 -12.59 7.38 1.82
C ASP A 308 -13.53 7.23 0.61
N MET A 309 -13.03 6.71 -0.51
CA MET A 309 -13.77 6.55 -1.77
C MET A 309 -14.36 5.14 -1.98
N ALA A 310 -13.84 4.12 -1.30
CA ALA A 310 -14.12 2.72 -1.59
C ALA A 310 -15.60 2.36 -1.42
N LYS A 311 -16.20 1.78 -2.46
CA LYS A 311 -17.58 1.26 -2.39
C LYS A 311 -17.66 -0.05 -1.60
N LYS A 312 -16.68 -0.93 -1.79
CA LYS A 312 -16.57 -2.24 -1.14
C LYS A 312 -15.35 -2.27 -0.23
N ARG A 313 -15.45 -3.05 0.84
CA ARG A 313 -14.42 -3.19 1.86
C ARG A 313 -14.68 -4.41 2.73
N ASN A 314 -13.65 -4.96 3.36
CA ASN A 314 -13.75 -6.09 4.29
C ASN A 314 -13.83 -5.66 5.77
N TRP A 315 -14.23 -4.42 6.01
CA TRP A 315 -14.61 -3.87 7.31
C TRP A 315 -15.91 -3.07 7.17
N PRO A 316 -16.67 -2.80 8.25
CA PRO A 316 -17.93 -2.07 8.16
C PRO A 316 -17.73 -0.65 7.61
N VAL A 317 -18.63 -0.20 6.72
CA VAL A 317 -18.61 1.14 6.09
C VAL A 317 -18.68 2.27 7.12
N SER A 318 -19.36 2.04 8.24
CA SER A 318 -19.48 3.00 9.35
C SER A 318 -18.23 3.11 10.22
N LYS A 319 -17.18 2.34 9.92
CA LYS A 319 -15.94 2.32 10.67
C LYS A 319 -14.78 2.80 9.81
N ALA A 320 -13.82 3.42 10.47
CA ALA A 320 -12.58 3.85 9.86
C ALA A 320 -11.71 2.64 9.44
N PRO A 321 -10.68 2.84 8.58
CA PRO A 321 -9.88 1.73 8.09
C PRO A 321 -9.19 0.96 9.23
N PRO A 322 -8.99 -0.37 9.08
CA PRO A 322 -8.14 -1.15 9.97
C PRO A 322 -6.70 -0.64 9.97
N PHE A 323 -5.95 -0.99 11.01
CA PHE A 323 -4.51 -0.75 11.06
C PHE A 323 -3.80 -1.47 9.91
N THR A 324 -2.67 -0.92 9.46
CA THR A 324 -1.82 -1.55 8.45
C THR A 324 -0.45 -1.90 8.99
N HIS A 325 -0.12 -1.51 10.22
CA HIS A 325 1.20 -1.72 10.84
C HIS A 325 1.08 -2.22 12.28
N TRP A 326 2.13 -2.89 12.78
CA TRP A 326 2.16 -3.54 14.11
C TRP A 326 1.96 -2.59 15.30
N THR A 327 2.20 -1.29 15.11
CA THR A 327 1.88 -0.26 16.11
C THR A 327 0.37 -0.04 16.30
N GLY A 328 -0.47 -0.76 15.55
CA GLY A 328 -1.91 -0.61 15.59
C GLY A 328 -2.42 0.58 14.80
N THR A 329 -1.58 1.18 13.96
CA THR A 329 -1.91 2.34 13.13
C THR A 329 -1.99 1.97 11.64
N THR A 330 -2.89 2.63 10.92
CA THR A 330 -2.92 2.75 9.47
C THR A 330 -1.87 3.78 9.06
N VAL A 331 -0.86 3.36 8.30
CA VAL A 331 0.22 4.22 7.76
C VAL A 331 0.39 4.06 6.26
N ASP A 332 -0.17 2.99 5.70
CA ASP A 332 -0.15 2.69 4.29
C ASP A 332 -1.44 3.22 3.64
N TYR A 333 -1.33 4.17 2.72
CA TYR A 333 -2.48 4.78 2.07
C TYR A 333 -2.34 4.79 0.54
N PRO A 334 -3.36 4.33 -0.20
CA PRO A 334 -3.48 4.61 -1.62
C PRO A 334 -4.22 5.94 -1.81
N TYR A 335 -3.62 6.87 -2.56
CA TYR A 335 -4.24 8.11 -2.99
C TYR A 335 -4.44 8.13 -4.50
N VAL A 336 -5.61 8.57 -4.96
CA VAL A 336 -5.94 8.67 -6.38
C VAL A 336 -6.31 10.10 -6.77
N ARG A 337 -5.97 10.48 -8.00
CA ARG A 337 -6.36 11.75 -8.60
C ARG A 337 -6.92 11.52 -10.00
N SER A 338 -8.10 12.06 -10.25
CA SER A 338 -8.69 12.07 -11.59
C SER A 338 -7.92 13.01 -12.52
N SER A 339 -8.03 12.81 -13.83
CA SER A 339 -7.48 13.72 -14.84
C SER A 339 -8.59 14.55 -15.48
N ALA A 340 -8.21 15.47 -16.36
CA ALA A 340 -9.18 16.24 -17.16
C ALA A 340 -10.04 15.35 -18.09
N LYS A 341 -9.53 14.16 -18.46
CA LYS A 341 -10.19 13.25 -19.41
C LYS A 341 -10.89 12.08 -18.74
N ARG A 342 -10.44 11.68 -17.54
CA ARG A 342 -10.93 10.48 -16.86
C ARG A 342 -11.14 10.70 -15.38
N ARG A 343 -12.30 10.26 -14.92
CA ARG A 343 -12.61 10.13 -13.51
C ARG A 343 -12.09 8.79 -13.00
N VAL A 344 -11.42 8.81 -11.86
CA VAL A 344 -11.06 7.61 -11.10
C VAL A 344 -12.10 7.36 -10.03
N GLY A 345 -12.58 6.13 -9.97
CA GLY A 345 -13.36 5.60 -8.85
C GLY A 345 -12.57 4.50 -8.14
N VAL A 346 -12.98 4.18 -6.91
CA VAL A 346 -12.45 3.06 -6.14
C VAL A 346 -13.60 2.09 -5.89
N ASP A 347 -13.58 0.95 -6.57
CA ASP A 347 -14.62 -0.08 -6.40
C ASP A 347 -14.48 -0.77 -5.05
N GLY A 348 -13.26 -1.06 -4.64
CA GLY A 348 -13.02 -1.69 -3.35
C GLY A 348 -11.63 -1.47 -2.79
N VAL A 349 -11.53 -1.52 -1.46
CA VAL A 349 -10.25 -1.58 -0.75
C VAL A 349 -10.34 -2.66 0.32
N TYR A 350 -9.32 -3.51 0.41
CA TYR A 350 -9.30 -4.67 1.30
C TYR A 350 -7.97 -4.75 2.02
N ILE A 351 -8.01 -4.94 3.34
CA ILE A 351 -6.81 -5.19 4.15
C ILE A 351 -6.63 -6.69 4.30
N VAL A 352 -5.47 -7.21 3.92
CA VAL A 352 -5.16 -8.65 3.99
C VAL A 352 -4.47 -8.94 5.32
N ASN A 353 -5.12 -9.67 6.21
CA ASN A 353 -4.49 -10.09 7.47
C ASN A 353 -3.37 -11.09 7.21
N SER A 354 -2.16 -10.72 7.60
CA SER A 354 -0.95 -11.50 7.38
C SER A 354 0.10 -11.13 8.43
N SER A 355 0.70 -12.13 9.08
CA SER A 355 1.84 -11.93 9.97
C SER A 355 3.19 -12.05 9.26
N VAL A 356 3.19 -12.10 7.92
CA VAL A 356 4.41 -12.26 7.13
C VAL A 356 5.26 -11.00 7.18
N SER A 357 4.64 -9.82 7.19
CA SER A 357 5.34 -8.55 7.43
C SER A 357 4.76 -7.90 8.68
N ASP A 358 5.48 -6.93 9.22
CA ASP A 358 4.99 -6.03 10.26
C ASP A 358 4.01 -4.98 9.71
N HIS A 359 3.87 -4.92 8.37
CA HIS A 359 2.78 -4.30 7.64
C HIS A 359 1.80 -5.31 7.02
N LEU A 360 0.55 -4.88 6.84
CA LEU A 360 -0.50 -5.62 6.16
C LEU A 360 -0.59 -5.21 4.67
N PRO A 361 -0.71 -6.17 3.73
CA PRO A 361 -0.98 -5.86 2.34
C PRO A 361 -2.35 -5.18 2.17
N ILE A 362 -2.40 -4.15 1.33
CA ILE A 362 -3.64 -3.48 0.92
C ILE A 362 -3.92 -3.85 -0.53
N VAL A 363 -5.14 -4.30 -0.80
CA VAL A 363 -5.65 -4.52 -2.16
C VAL A 363 -6.63 -3.42 -2.52
N THR A 364 -6.37 -2.71 -3.60
CA THR A 364 -7.23 -1.62 -4.09
C THR A 364 -7.70 -1.92 -5.51
N ASP A 365 -9.02 -1.87 -5.73
CA ASP A 365 -9.66 -1.97 -7.04
C ASP A 365 -10.04 -0.57 -7.52
N ILE A 366 -9.38 -0.08 -8.56
CA ILE A 366 -9.66 1.23 -9.17
C ILE A 366 -10.38 1.07 -10.50
N THR A 367 -11.30 1.98 -10.78
CA THR A 367 -12.09 2.00 -12.02
C THR A 367 -11.91 3.33 -12.74
N PHE A 368 -11.98 3.31 -14.07
CA PHE A 368 -11.84 4.51 -14.89
C PHE A 368 -13.11 4.79 -15.69
N THR A 369 -13.56 6.04 -15.68
CA THR A 369 -14.70 6.48 -16.48
C THR A 369 -14.31 7.70 -17.31
N PRO A 370 -14.54 7.70 -18.64
CA PRO A 370 -14.37 8.90 -19.46
C PRO A 370 -15.21 10.06 -18.94
N ILE A 371 -14.64 11.27 -18.98
CA ILE A 371 -15.37 12.50 -18.72
C ILE A 371 -15.89 13.00 -20.06
N THR A 372 -17.19 12.83 -20.31
CA THR A 372 -17.87 13.46 -21.44
C THR A 372 -17.98 14.96 -21.17
N GLN A 373 -17.40 15.79 -22.04
CA GLN A 373 -17.65 17.24 -22.00
C GLN A 373 -19.15 17.45 -22.26
N LEU A 374 -19.85 18.02 -21.27
CA LEU A 374 -21.26 18.40 -21.38
C LEU A 374 -21.43 19.67 -22.20
#